data_AF-A0A6S6SPU7-F1
#
_entry.id   AF-A0A6S6SPU7-F1
#
_cell.length_a   1.000
_cell.length_b   1.000
_cell.length_c   1.000
_cell.angle_alpha   90.00
_cell.angle_beta   90.00
_cell.angle_gamma   90.00
#
_symmetry.space_group_name_H-M   'P 1'
#
loop_
_entity.id
_entity.type
_entity.pdbx_description
1 polymer ?
#
loop_
_entity_poly.entity_id
_entity_poly.type
_entity_poly.pdbx_seq_one_letter_code
_entity_poly.pdbx_strand_id
1 'polypeptide(L)'
;MDLNNCLVFIKNIHKTFDIEWIKEENNVYHIKYQNYYKEYFFKKNNVFIMKEYKRLNQFEVLIYRNGNCLTNIIEIYDFGIYVKVVYNNGIKSVYPKIELRFEKNVIQNIHIIKGLNYLKYISKNIKDEDNNFLDKQYTKFDNIKKK
;
A
#
# COMPACT_ATOMS: atom_id res chain seq x y z
N MET A 1 -21.83 -6.95 -6.51
CA MET A 1 -21.08 -5.94 -5.74
C MET A 1 -19.62 -6.02 -6.16
N ASP A 2 -18.92 -4.91 -6.32
CA ASP A 2 -17.49 -4.94 -6.69
C ASP A 2 -16.61 -5.17 -5.45
N LEU A 3 -16.03 -6.38 -5.35
CA LEU A 3 -15.13 -6.77 -4.26
C LEU A 3 -13.76 -6.07 -4.36
N ASN A 4 -13.41 -5.51 -5.53
CA ASN A 4 -12.13 -4.84 -5.70
C ASN A 4 -12.04 -3.53 -4.92
N ASN A 5 -13.16 -2.93 -4.51
CA ASN A 5 -13.20 -1.64 -3.84
C ASN A 5 -13.74 -1.73 -2.40
N CYS A 6 -13.90 -2.94 -1.88
CA CYS A 6 -14.43 -3.16 -0.54
C CYS A 6 -13.47 -4.01 0.31
N LEU A 7 -13.68 -4.02 1.63
CA LEU A 7 -13.16 -5.05 2.53
C LEU A 7 -14.33 -5.85 3.10
N VAL A 8 -14.20 -7.16 3.14
CA VAL A 8 -15.19 -8.09 3.66
C VAL A 8 -14.58 -8.88 4.82
N PHE A 9 -15.24 -8.82 5.97
CA PHE A 9 -14.93 -9.60 7.15
C PHE A 9 -16.11 -10.52 7.45
N ILE A 10 -15.82 -11.80 7.66
CA ILE A 10 -16.79 -12.82 8.03
C ILE A 10 -16.40 -13.33 9.41
N LYS A 11 -17.30 -13.21 10.40
CA LYS A 11 -17.03 -13.53 11.81
C LYS A 11 -15.74 -12.87 12.32
N ASN A 12 -15.57 -11.59 12.03
CA ASN A 12 -14.38 -10.78 12.37
C ASN A 12 -13.06 -11.24 11.71
N ILE A 13 -13.09 -12.16 10.75
CA ILE A 13 -11.92 -12.61 9.99
C ILE A 13 -11.96 -11.99 8.60
N HIS A 14 -10.87 -11.34 8.19
CA HIS A 14 -10.74 -10.79 6.84
C HIS A 14 -10.80 -11.91 5.79
N LYS A 15 -11.73 -11.78 4.82
CA LYS A 15 -11.98 -12.78 3.78
C LYS A 15 -12.10 -12.23 2.36
N THR A 16 -11.93 -10.92 2.17
CA THR A 16 -12.10 -10.23 0.87
C THR A 16 -11.48 -10.97 -0.32
N PHE A 17 -10.24 -11.46 -0.18
CA PHE A 17 -9.51 -12.07 -1.29
C PHE A 17 -9.89 -13.53 -1.57
N ASP A 18 -10.52 -14.20 -0.61
CA ASP A 18 -10.98 -15.58 -0.77
C ASP A 18 -12.33 -15.65 -1.50
N ILE A 19 -13.07 -14.53 -1.54
CA ILE A 19 -14.44 -14.45 -2.04
C ILE A 19 -14.43 -14.19 -3.55
N GLU A 20 -15.23 -14.98 -4.26
CA GLU A 20 -15.50 -14.84 -5.70
C GLU A 20 -16.67 -13.87 -5.92
N TRP A 21 -17.77 -14.11 -5.22
CA TRP A 21 -18.93 -13.21 -5.23
C TRP A 21 -19.68 -13.23 -3.90
N ILE A 22 -20.38 -12.13 -3.64
CA ILE A 22 -21.25 -11.94 -2.48
C ILE A 22 -22.59 -11.32 -2.91
N LYS A 23 -23.69 -11.88 -2.43
CA LYS A 23 -25.06 -11.40 -2.66
C LYS A 23 -25.82 -11.33 -1.35
N GLU A 24 -26.65 -10.31 -1.18
CA GLU A 24 -27.54 -10.18 -0.02
C GLU A 24 -28.95 -10.57 -0.44
N GLU A 25 -29.55 -11.54 0.25
CA GLU A 25 -30.95 -11.95 0.07
C GLU A 25 -31.56 -12.28 1.43
N ASN A 26 -32.80 -11.84 1.69
CA ASN A 26 -33.58 -12.23 2.87
C ASN A 26 -32.80 -12.16 4.20
N ASN A 27 -32.03 -11.09 4.41
CA ASN A 27 -31.24 -10.83 5.62
C ASN A 27 -30.06 -11.81 5.84
N VAL A 28 -29.65 -12.52 4.79
CA VAL A 28 -28.52 -13.45 4.75
C VAL A 28 -27.59 -13.04 3.60
N TYR A 29 -26.29 -13.20 3.80
CA TYR A 29 -25.30 -13.10 2.75
C TYR A 29 -24.99 -14.47 2.18
N HIS A 30 -25.13 -14.57 0.87
CA HIS A 30 -24.75 -15.66 0.00
C HIS A 30 -23.32 -15.39 -0.46
N ILE A 31 -22.39 -16.29 -0.11
CA ILE A 31 -20.95 -16.10 -0.34
C ILE A 31 -20.40 -17.33 -1.05
N LYS A 32 -19.76 -17.09 -2.19
CA LYS A 32 -19.00 -18.07 -2.94
C LYS A 32 -17.52 -17.75 -2.81
N TYR A 33 -16.71 -18.75 -2.48
CA TYR A 33 -15.26 -18.62 -2.41
C TYR A 33 -14.61 -19.16 -3.69
N GLN A 34 -13.50 -18.56 -4.10
CA GLN A 34 -12.84 -18.81 -5.39
C GLN A 34 -12.47 -20.29 -5.62
N ASN A 35 -12.11 -21.01 -4.56
CA ASN A 35 -11.64 -22.41 -4.64
C ASN A 35 -12.67 -23.44 -4.14
N TYR A 36 -13.90 -23.03 -3.88
CA TYR A 36 -14.92 -23.93 -3.32
C TYR A 36 -16.14 -24.00 -4.22
N TYR A 37 -16.58 -25.22 -4.57
CA TYR A 37 -17.80 -25.44 -5.34
C TYR A 37 -19.07 -25.06 -4.57
N LYS A 38 -19.04 -25.16 -3.24
CA LYS A 38 -20.19 -24.89 -2.39
C LYS A 38 -20.38 -23.39 -2.11
N GLU A 39 -21.63 -22.99 -2.04
CA GLU A 39 -22.06 -21.68 -1.55
C GLU A 39 -22.30 -21.72 -0.03
N TYR A 40 -21.91 -20.65 0.65
CA TYR A 40 -22.04 -20.51 2.09
C TYR A 40 -22.99 -19.37 2.44
N PHE A 41 -23.72 -19.58 3.54
CA PHE A 41 -24.74 -18.65 4.01
C PHE A 41 -24.32 -18.09 5.37
N PHE A 42 -24.34 -16.77 5.49
CA PHE A 42 -24.01 -16.09 6.73
C PHE A 42 -25.10 -15.08 7.08
N LYS A 43 -25.53 -15.08 8.35
CA LYS A 43 -26.42 -14.02 8.86
C LYS A 43 -25.73 -12.66 8.71
N LYS A 44 -26.52 -11.61 8.46
CA LYS A 44 -26.05 -10.23 8.30
C LYS A 44 -25.08 -9.78 9.41
N ASN A 45 -25.37 -10.09 10.67
CA ASN A 45 -24.52 -9.73 11.82
C ASN A 45 -23.13 -10.37 11.81
N ASN A 46 -22.91 -11.43 11.03
CA ASN A 46 -21.62 -12.10 10.90
C ASN A 46 -20.79 -11.56 9.74
N VAL A 47 -21.32 -10.64 8.93
CA VAL A 47 -20.66 -10.13 7.73
C VAL A 47 -20.55 -8.62 7.82
N PHE A 48 -19.32 -8.13 7.86
CA PHE A 48 -19.02 -6.71 7.87
C PHE A 48 -18.36 -6.33 6.55
N ILE A 49 -18.95 -5.38 5.83
CA ILE A 49 -18.46 -4.90 4.54
C ILE A 49 -18.13 -3.43 4.66
N MET A 50 -16.86 -3.08 4.48
CA MET A 50 -16.41 -1.69 4.44
C MET A 50 -16.30 -1.26 2.98
N LYS A 51 -17.05 -0.23 2.61
CA LYS A 51 -17.09 0.32 1.23
C LYS A 51 -16.48 1.71 1.12
N GLU A 52 -16.44 2.44 2.22
CA GLU A 52 -15.89 3.79 2.26
C GLU A 52 -14.38 3.72 2.45
N TYR A 53 -13.64 4.28 1.50
CA TYR A 53 -12.19 4.39 1.56
C TYR A 53 -11.72 5.72 1.01
N LYS A 54 -10.58 6.16 1.51
CA LYS A 54 -9.80 7.24 0.92
C LYS A 54 -8.66 6.65 0.11
N ARG A 55 -8.57 6.99 -1.18
CA ARG A 55 -7.41 6.65 -2.00
C ARG A 55 -6.24 7.57 -1.61
N LEU A 56 -5.10 7.00 -1.27
CA LEU A 56 -3.88 7.76 -0.98
C LEU A 56 -2.97 7.78 -2.21
N ASN A 57 -2.30 8.90 -2.44
CA ASN A 57 -1.28 8.99 -3.49
C ASN A 57 -0.01 8.29 -2.99
N GLN A 58 0.33 7.17 -3.63
CA GLN A 58 1.51 6.39 -3.29
C GLN A 58 2.83 7.13 -3.44
N PHE A 59 2.89 8.16 -4.28
CA PHE A 59 4.11 8.92 -4.47
C PHE A 59 4.30 10.00 -3.39
N GLU A 60 3.24 10.32 -2.65
CA GLU A 60 3.25 11.31 -1.57
C GLU A 60 3.41 10.68 -0.19
N VAL A 61 3.24 9.36 -0.07
CA VAL A 61 3.14 8.67 1.22
C VAL A 61 4.05 7.45 1.24
N LEU A 62 4.93 7.39 2.24
CA LEU A 62 5.68 6.21 2.61
C LEU A 62 4.94 5.47 3.72
N ILE A 63 4.83 4.15 3.59
CA ILE A 63 4.18 3.30 4.59
C ILE A 63 5.23 2.36 5.17
N TYR A 64 5.33 2.34 6.49
CA TYR A 64 6.19 1.43 7.22
C TYR A 64 5.35 0.45 8.04
N ARG A 65 5.76 -0.82 8.07
CA ARG A 65 5.21 -1.84 8.95
C ARG A 65 6.36 -2.49 9.72
N ASN A 66 6.28 -2.50 11.05
CA ASN A 66 7.33 -3.05 11.94
C ASN A 66 8.74 -2.53 11.61
N GLY A 67 8.86 -1.24 11.29
CA GLY A 67 10.13 -0.60 10.92
C GLY A 67 10.57 -0.75 9.46
N ASN A 68 9.92 -1.64 8.69
CA ASN A 68 10.25 -1.87 7.28
C ASN A 68 9.35 -1.06 6.35
N CYS A 69 9.94 -0.37 5.37
CA CYS A 69 9.18 0.36 4.35
C CYS A 69 8.51 -0.64 3.40
N LEU A 70 7.22 -0.47 3.18
CA LEU A 70 6.50 -1.21 2.15
C LEU A 70 6.87 -0.62 0.78
N THR A 71 7.45 -1.45 -0.08
CA THR A 71 7.90 -1.08 -1.43
C THR A 71 6.96 -1.63 -2.49
N ASN A 72 7.10 -1.14 -3.74
CA ASN A 72 6.39 -1.66 -4.91
C ASN A 72 4.87 -1.54 -4.83
N ILE A 73 4.38 -0.50 -4.17
CA ILE A 73 2.94 -0.20 -4.09
C ILE A 73 2.50 0.45 -5.42
N ILE A 74 1.29 0.11 -5.89
CA ILE A 74 0.57 0.77 -6.99
C ILE A 74 -0.69 1.51 -6.50
N GLU A 75 -1.38 0.95 -5.49
CA GLU A 75 -2.58 1.58 -4.94
C GLU A 75 -2.67 1.42 -3.42
N ILE A 76 -3.18 2.46 -2.77
CA ILE A 76 -3.40 2.49 -1.33
C ILE A 76 -4.82 2.96 -1.06
N TYR A 77 -5.56 2.17 -0.30
CA TYR A 77 -6.92 2.46 0.11
C TYR A 77 -7.02 2.44 1.64
N ASP A 78 -7.31 3.60 2.23
CA ASP A 78 -7.47 3.77 3.67
C ASP A 78 -8.96 3.70 4.03
N PHE A 79 -9.35 2.62 4.72
CA PHE A 79 -10.69 2.39 5.26
C PHE A 79 -10.83 2.87 6.71
N GLY A 80 -9.92 3.74 7.19
CA GLY A 80 -9.93 4.28 8.54
C GLY A 80 -9.27 3.36 9.57
N ILE A 81 -9.79 2.15 9.77
CA ILE A 81 -9.21 1.16 10.70
C ILE A 81 -8.28 0.15 10.00
N TYR A 82 -8.50 -0.06 8.71
CA TYR A 82 -7.72 -0.96 7.87
C TYR A 82 -7.21 -0.22 6.65
N VAL A 83 -6.05 -0.63 6.16
CA VAL A 83 -5.45 -0.09 4.95
C VAL A 83 -5.20 -1.25 4.00
N LYS A 84 -5.78 -1.16 2.80
CA LYS A 84 -5.52 -2.10 1.71
C LYS A 84 -4.43 -1.54 0.81
N VAL A 85 -3.43 -2.37 0.55
CA VAL A 85 -2.30 -2.06 -0.32
C VAL A 85 -2.34 -3.02 -1.50
N VAL A 86 -2.20 -2.47 -2.71
CA VAL A 86 -2.06 -3.22 -3.96
C VAL A 86 -0.63 -3.04 -4.44
N TYR A 87 0.08 -4.14 -4.63
CA TYR A 87 1.46 -4.16 -5.07
C TYR A 87 1.57 -4.35 -6.59
N ASN A 88 2.73 -4.01 -7.14
CA ASN A 88 2.99 -4.08 -8.57
C ASN A 88 2.92 -5.48 -9.19
N ASN A 89 3.14 -6.50 -8.38
CA ASN A 89 3.01 -7.90 -8.75
C ASN A 89 1.54 -8.40 -8.72
N GLY A 90 0.58 -7.50 -8.50
CA GLY A 90 -0.84 -7.82 -8.40
C GLY A 90 -1.28 -8.37 -7.04
N ILE A 91 -0.34 -8.57 -6.10
CA ILE A 91 -0.67 -9.01 -4.74
C ILE A 91 -1.43 -7.89 -4.03
N LYS A 92 -2.50 -8.26 -3.32
CA LYS A 92 -3.28 -7.36 -2.49
C LYS A 92 -3.08 -7.77 -1.03
N SER A 93 -2.93 -6.81 -0.14
CA SER A 93 -2.79 -7.06 1.30
C SER A 93 -3.61 -6.07 2.10
N VAL A 94 -4.05 -6.49 3.27
CA VAL A 94 -4.83 -5.66 4.20
C VAL A 94 -4.13 -5.67 5.53
N TYR A 95 -3.88 -4.48 6.07
CA TYR A 95 -3.19 -4.29 7.32
C TYR A 95 -4.08 -3.47 8.27
N PRO A 96 -4.10 -3.81 9.57
CA PRO A 96 -4.62 -2.91 10.58
C PRO A 96 -3.83 -1.60 10.55
N LYS A 97 -4.51 -0.45 10.55
CA LYS A 97 -3.85 0.85 10.47
C LYS A 97 -2.91 1.10 11.65
N ILE A 98 -3.22 0.54 12.82
CA ILE A 98 -2.40 0.62 14.04
C ILE A 98 -1.00 -0.01 13.86
N GLU A 99 -0.84 -0.97 12.94
CA GLU A 99 0.46 -1.59 12.63
C GLU A 99 1.30 -0.78 11.64
N LEU A 100 0.71 0.29 11.07
CA LEU A 100 1.32 1.08 10.01
C LEU A 100 1.74 2.45 10.51
N ARG A 101 2.93 2.88 10.11
CA ARG A 101 3.39 4.26 10.24
C ARG A 101 3.38 4.92 8.87
N PHE A 102 2.74 6.07 8.78
CA PHE A 102 2.65 6.86 7.55
C PHE A 102 3.60 8.05 7.65
N GLU A 103 4.42 8.23 6.63
CA GLU A 103 5.31 9.39 6.50
C GLU A 103 5.07 10.05 5.15
N LYS A 104 5.23 11.37 5.10
CA LYS A 104 5.14 12.10 3.84
C LYS A 104 6.41 11.85 3.04
N ASN A 105 6.24 11.43 1.78
CA ASN A 105 7.35 11.35 0.85
C ASN A 105 7.82 12.77 0.50
N VAL A 106 9.01 13.11 0.98
CA VAL A 106 9.63 14.42 0.79
C VAL A 106 10.38 14.56 -0.55
N ILE A 107 10.57 13.45 -1.27
CA ILE A 107 11.35 13.44 -2.52
C ILE A 107 10.65 14.23 -3.64
N GLN A 108 9.34 14.46 -3.55
CA GLN A 108 8.61 15.30 -4.50
C GLN A 108 8.69 16.81 -4.20
N ASN A 109 9.25 17.23 -3.06
CA ASN A 109 9.38 18.64 -2.74
C ASN A 109 10.52 19.27 -3.57
N ILE A 110 10.19 20.26 -4.40
CA ILE A 110 11.14 20.94 -5.28
C ILE A 110 12.34 21.56 -4.54
N HIS A 111 12.14 22.07 -3.33
CA HIS A 111 13.22 22.65 -2.53
C HIS A 111 14.19 21.57 -2.05
N ILE A 112 13.67 20.41 -1.66
CA ILE A 112 14.47 19.26 -1.22
C ILE A 112 15.23 18.68 -2.41
N ILE A 113 14.60 18.57 -3.59
CA ILE A 113 15.27 18.15 -4.83
C ILE A 113 16.42 19.12 -5.16
N LYS A 114 16.19 20.44 -5.10
CA LYS A 114 17.21 21.44 -5.38
C LYS A 114 18.39 21.34 -4.41
N GLY A 115 18.12 21.22 -3.11
CA GLY A 115 19.15 21.02 -2.09
C GLY A 115 19.97 19.74 -2.35
N LEU A 116 19.29 18.63 -2.67
CA LEU A 116 19.95 17.36 -2.94
C LEU A 116 20.79 17.40 -4.22
N ASN A 117 20.32 18.11 -5.26
CA ASN A 117 21.09 18.34 -6.48
C ASN A 117 22.31 19.22 -6.23
N TYR A 118 22.20 20.22 -5.36
CA TYR A 118 23.33 21.05 -4.96
C TYR A 118 24.38 20.25 -4.18
N LEU A 119 23.96 19.42 -3.22
CA LEU A 119 24.86 18.50 -2.50
C LEU A 119 25.55 17.53 -3.47
N LYS A 120 24.82 16.99 -4.45
CA LYS A 120 25.38 16.17 -5.52
C LYS A 120 26.38 16.92 -6.39
N TYR A 121 26.13 18.19 -6.68
CA TYR A 121 27.08 19.02 -7.42
C TYR A 121 28.36 19.22 -6.61
N ILE A 122 28.24 19.54 -5.32
CA ILE A 122 29.39 19.68 -4.43
C ILE A 122 30.18 18.37 -4.36
N SER A 123 29.53 17.21 -4.21
CA SER A 123 30.20 15.92 -4.10
C SER A 123 31.04 15.53 -5.32
N LYS A 124 30.79 16.14 -6.49
CA LYS A 124 31.64 15.96 -7.68
C LYS A 124 32.92 16.78 -7.65
N ASN A 125 32.90 17.87 -6.89
CA ASN A 125 33.97 18.85 -6.84
C ASN A 125 34.83 18.73 -5.57
N ILE A 126 34.38 17.96 -4.58
CA ILE A 126 35.19 17.57 -3.42
C ILE A 126 36.01 16.34 -3.81
N LYS A 127 37.30 16.35 -3.46
CA LYS A 127 38.17 15.18 -3.56
C LYS A 127 38.04 14.38 -2.28
N ASP A 128 37.33 13.27 -2.36
CA ASP A 128 37.25 12.27 -1.29
C ASP A 128 38.49 11.37 -1.37
N GLU A 129 39.02 10.91 -0.24
CA GLU A 129 40.17 9.97 -0.20
C GLU A 129 39.90 8.68 -1.00
N ASP A 130 38.63 8.29 -1.13
CA ASP A 130 38.15 7.09 -1.80
C ASP A 130 37.54 7.34 -3.21
N ASN A 131 38.24 8.08 -4.08
CA ASN A 131 37.90 8.19 -5.51
C ASN A 131 36.41 8.52 -5.78
N ASN A 132 35.96 9.70 -5.32
CA ASN A 132 34.60 10.21 -5.54
C ASN A 132 33.51 9.26 -5.01
N PHE A 133 33.69 8.75 -3.79
CA PHE A 133 32.72 7.90 -3.11
C PHE A 133 31.34 8.55 -3.03
N LEU A 134 31.29 9.83 -2.63
CA LEU A 134 30.02 10.55 -2.44
C LEU A 134 29.26 10.70 -3.77
N ASP A 135 29.94 11.06 -4.86
CA ASP A 135 29.32 11.14 -6.19
C ASP A 135 28.72 9.80 -6.64
N LYS A 136 29.42 8.69 -6.38
CA LYS A 136 28.91 7.34 -6.67
C LYS A 136 27.66 7.02 -5.85
N GLN A 137 27.59 7.41 -4.58
CA GLN A 137 26.39 7.20 -3.76
C GLN A 137 25.22 8.06 -4.25
N TYR A 138 25.43 9.34 -4.54
CA TYR A 138 24.37 10.21 -5.08
C TYR A 138 23.86 9.74 -6.45
N THR A 139 24.72 9.15 -7.28
CA THR A 139 24.31 8.58 -8.56
C THR A 139 23.37 7.38 -8.41
N LYS A 140 23.51 6.58 -7.33
CA LYS A 140 22.57 5.49 -7.04
C LYS A 140 21.16 6.01 -6.69
N PHE A 141 21.05 7.17 -6.05
CA PHE A 141 19.75 7.77 -5.71
C PHE A 141 18.92 8.15 -6.95
N ASP A 142 19.55 8.58 -8.05
CA ASP A 142 18.82 8.93 -9.28
C ASP A 142 18.23 7.71 -9.98
N ASN A 143 18.86 6.54 -9.83
CA ASN A 143 18.31 5.28 -10.35
C ASN A 143 17.06 4.82 -9.58
N ILE A 144 16.86 5.31 -8.36
CA ILE A 144 15.67 5.03 -7.54
C ILE A 144 14.50 5.95 -7.93
N LYS A 145 14.76 7.17 -8.43
CA LYS A 145 13.71 8.10 -8.90
C LYS A 145 13.10 7.74 -10.27
N LYS A 146 13.76 6.89 -11.06
CA LYS A 146 13.32 6.49 -12.42
C LYS A 146 12.58 5.15 -12.48
N LYS A 147 12.39 4.46 -11.37
CA LYS A 147 11.58 3.24 -11.26
C LYS A 147 10.21 3.56 -10.69
#